data_AF-A0A1F5X1S4-F1
#
_entry.id   AF-A0A1F5X1S4-F1
#
_cell.length_a   1.000
_cell.length_b   1.000
_cell.length_c   1.000
_cell.angle_alpha   90.00
_cell.angle_beta   90.00
_cell.angle_gamma   90.00
#
_symmetry.space_group_name_H-M   'P 1'
#
loop_
_entity.id
_entity.type
_entity.pdbx_description
1 polymer ?
#
loop_
_entity_poly.entity_id
_entity_poly.type
_entity_poly.pdbx_seq_one_letter_code
_entity_poly.pdbx_strand_id
1 'polypeptide(L)' 'MAKIADAAAKIGLPLVAVFMIYAGFLFVSARGNEEQLTKAKTTFFWTIIGALLVVGAFAISLAIKDFAQKL' A
#
# COMPACT_ATOMS: atom_id res chain seq x y z
N MET A 1 -6.93 8.87 -20.39
CA MET A 1 -7.28 8.41 -19.02
C MET A 1 -6.50 7.17 -18.58
N ALA A 2 -6.37 6.10 -19.37
CA ALA A 2 -5.71 4.85 -18.95
C ALA A 2 -4.24 4.97 -18.51
N LYS A 3 -3.48 5.94 -19.04
CA LYS A 3 -2.04 6.12 -18.73
C LYS A 3 -1.76 6.41 -17.25
N ILE A 4 -2.68 7.09 -16.55
CA ILE A 4 -2.48 7.49 -15.16
C ILE A 4 -2.71 6.29 -14.23
N ALA A 5 -3.74 5.48 -14.52
CA ALA A 5 -4.02 4.25 -13.78
C ALA A 5 -2.91 3.20 -13.96
N ASP A 6 -2.38 3.06 -15.17
CA ASP A 6 -1.29 2.12 -15.47
C ASP A 6 0.03 2.55 -14.79
N ALA A 7 0.34 3.85 -14.82
CA ALA A 7 1.48 4.41 -14.09
C ALA A 7 1.31 4.24 -12.57
N ALA A 8 0.13 4.51 -12.03
CA ALA A 8 -0.16 4.31 -10.61
C ALA A 8 -0.03 2.83 -10.20
N ALA A 9 -0.44 1.88 -11.04
CA ALA A 9 -0.29 0.45 -10.76
C ALA A 9 1.18 0.00 -10.75
N LYS A 10 1.99 0.48 -11.71
CA LYS A 10 3.42 0.14 -11.79
C LYS A 10 4.23 0.70 -10.63
N ILE A 11 3.86 1.86 -10.11
CA ILE A 11 4.58 2.54 -9.03
C ILE A 11 4.00 2.17 -7.65
N GLY A 12 2.70 1.89 -7.58
CA GLY A 12 1.99 1.66 -6.33
C GLY A 12 2.49 0.45 -5.55
N LEU A 13 2.76 -0.67 -6.22
CA LEU A 13 3.23 -1.88 -5.55
C LEU A 13 4.65 -1.76 -4.98
N PRO A 14 5.66 -1.26 -5.72
CA PRO A 14 6.98 -0.95 -5.16
C PRO A 14 6.91 0.08 -4.02
N LEU A 15 6.05 1.09 -4.16
CA LEU A 15 5.90 2.15 -3.17
C LEU A 15 5.39 1.60 -1.82
N VAL A 16 4.38 0.73 -1.86
CA VAL A 16 3.87 0.03 -0.67
C VAL A 16 4.98 -0.77 0.02
N ALA A 17 5.83 -1.47 -0.75
CA ALA A 17 6.94 -2.23 -0.18
C ALA A 17 7.96 -1.32 0.54
N VAL A 18 8.28 -0.17 -0.04
CA VAL A 18 9.17 0.83 0.60
C VAL A 18 8.56 1.36 1.90
N PHE A 19 7.28 1.71 1.89
CA PHE A 19 6.60 2.19 3.10
C PHE A 19 6.50 1.11 4.19
N MET A 20 6.34 -0.16 3.81
CA MET A 20 6.36 -1.29 4.74
C MET A 20 7.71 -1.42 5.45
N ILE A 21 8.80 -1.32 4.69
CA ILE A 21 10.17 -1.33 5.24
C ILE A 21 10.39 -0.13 6.15
N TYR A 22 9.95 1.06 5.74
CA TYR A 22 10.07 2.27 6.55
C TYR A 22 9.30 2.18 7.87
N ALA A 23 8.07 1.67 7.83
CA ALA A 23 7.28 1.45 9.04
C ALA A 23 7.98 0.47 9.99
N GLY A 24 8.54 -0.62 9.47
CA GLY A 24 9.35 -1.58 10.24
C GLY A 24 10.61 -0.95 10.85
N PHE A 25 11.32 -0.11 10.08
CA PHE A 25 12.48 0.63 10.59
C PHE A 25 12.09 1.58 11.73
N LEU A 26 10.95 2.26 11.62
CA LEU A 26 10.44 3.17 12.65
C LEU A 26 10.11 2.44 13.96
N PHE A 27 9.63 1.19 13.88
CA PHE A 27 9.43 0.35 15.07
C PHE A 27 10.76 -0.01 15.74
N VAL A 28 11.79 -0.36 14.96
CA VAL A 28 13.11 -0.71 15.49
C VAL A 28 13.83 0.52 16.05
N SER A 29 13.70 1.68 15.40
CA SER A 29 14.35 2.92 15.82
C SER A 29 13.72 3.53 17.07
N ALA A 30 12.46 3.22 17.37
CA ALA A 30 11.76 3.76 18.54
C ALA A 30 12.43 3.37 19.87
N ARG A 31 13.14 2.22 19.95
CA ARG A 31 13.99 1.81 21.09
C ARG A 31 13.34 1.99 22.48
N GLY A 32 12.02 1.82 22.59
CA GLY A 32 11.27 1.97 23.85
C GLY A 32 10.76 3.38 24.15
N ASN A 33 10.99 4.37 23.29
CA ASN A 33 10.33 5.67 23.37
C ASN A 33 8.86 5.51 22.94
N GLU A 34 7.93 5.73 23.88
CA GLU A 34 6.49 5.55 23.65
C GLU A 34 5.90 6.44 22.56
N GLU A 35 6.41 7.67 22.43
CA GLU A 35 5.96 8.63 21.41
C GLU A 35 6.36 8.14 20.00
N GLN A 36 7.61 7.70 19.85
CA GLN A 36 8.09 7.12 18.59
C GLN A 36 7.41 5.80 18.26
N LEU A 37 7.10 4.98 19.28
CA LEU A 37 6.39 3.73 19.09
C LEU A 37 4.94 3.98 18.63
N THR A 38 4.29 4.99 19.18
CA THR A 38 2.95 5.43 18.74
C THR A 38 3.00 5.90 17.28
N LYS A 39 4.01 6.69 16.92
CA LYS A 39 4.23 7.12 15.54
C LYS A 39 4.48 5.94 14.59
N ALA A 40 5.27 4.95 15.01
CA ALA A 40 5.52 3.72 14.25
C ALA A 40 4.24 2.94 13.98
N LYS A 41 3.42 2.74 15.01
CA LYS A 41 2.11 2.09 14.89
C LYS A 41 1.20 2.82 13.93
N THR A 42 1.04 4.14 14.08
CA THR A 42 0.20 4.94 13.20
C THR A 42 0.69 4.85 11.74
N THR A 43 2.00 4.97 11.52
CA THR A 43 2.60 4.86 10.18
C THR A 43 2.34 3.49 9.55
N PHE A 44 2.46 2.43 10.35
CA PHE A 44 2.19 1.07 9.91
C PHE A 44 0.71 0.84 9.57
N PHE A 45 -0.22 1.33 10.38
CA PHE A 45 -1.65 1.28 10.08
C PHE A 45 -1.98 1.98 8.75
N TRP A 46 -1.45 3.18 8.53
CA TRP A 46 -1.62 3.89 7.26
C TRP A 46 -1.00 3.15 6.08
N THR A 47 0.16 2.50 6.29
CA THR A 47 0.82 1.68 5.26
C THR A 47 -0.04 0.47 4.88
N ILE A 48 -0.66 -0.20 5.86
CA ILE A 48 -1.60 -1.31 5.60
C ILE A 48 -2.80 -0.83 4.80
N ILE A 49 -3.40 0.30 5.17
CA ILE A 49 -4.55 0.86 4.44
C ILE A 49 -4.16 1.18 2.99
N GLY A 50 -3.00 1.82 2.78
CA GLY A 50 -2.48 2.09 1.44
C GLY A 50 -2.25 0.81 0.62
N ALA A 51 -1.68 -0.22 1.24
CA ALA A 51 -1.47 -1.54 0.61
C ALA A 51 -2.81 -2.17 0.18
N LEU A 52 -3.80 -2.19 1.08
CA LEU A 52 -5.15 -2.69 0.81
C LEU A 52 -5.82 -1.95 -0.33
N LEU A 53 -5.63 -0.62 -0.42
CA LEU A 53 -6.22 0.19 -1.48
C LEU A 53 -5.61 -0.16 -2.86
N VAL A 54 -4.29 -0.35 -2.93
CA VAL A 54 -3.60 -0.76 -4.16
C VAL A 54 -4.06 -2.15 -4.60
N VAL A 55 -4.09 -3.11 -3.67
CA VAL A 55 -4.52 -4.49 -3.96
C VAL A 55 -6.00 -4.54 -4.33
N GLY A 56 -6.86 -3.81 -3.62
CA GLY A 56 -8.29 -3.73 -3.88
C GLY A 56 -8.61 -3.12 -5.25
N ALA A 57 -7.90 -2.05 -5.62
CA ALA A 57 -8.04 -1.45 -6.95
C ALA A 57 -7.63 -2.42 -8.07
N PHE A 58 -6.58 -3.21 -7.87
CA PHE A 58 -6.15 -4.25 -8.81
C PHE A 58 -7.19 -5.37 -8.92
N ALA A 59 -7.69 -5.86 -7.78
CA ALA A 59 -8.70 -6.92 -7.74
C ALA A 59 -10.00 -6.52 -8.46
N ILE A 60 -10.50 -5.29 -8.22
CA ILE A 60 -11.69 -4.76 -8.91
C ILE A 60 -11.42 -4.62 -10.43
N SER A 61 -10.25 -4.10 -10.80
CA SER A 61 -9.88 -3.95 -12.21
C SER A 61 -9.81 -5.30 -12.94
N LEU A 62 -9.31 -6.33 -12.26
CA LEU A 62 -9.27 -7.69 -12.79
C LEU A 62 -10.68 -8.27 -12.93
N ALA A 63 -11.52 -8.13 -11.90
CA ALA A 63 -12.90 -8.62 -11.93
C ALA A 63 -13.71 -8.01 -13.08
N ILE A 64 -13.55 -6.70 -13.34
CA ILE A 64 -14.23 -6.02 -14.45
C ILE A 64 -13.71 -6.53 -15.80
N LYS A 65 -12.39 -6.71 -15.96
CA LYS A 65 -11.80 -7.25 -17.20
C LYS A 65 -12.28 -8.66 -17.48
N ASP A 66 -12.25 -9.53 -16.47
CA ASP A 66 -12.71 -10.91 -16.57
C ASP A 66 -14.19 -10.96 -16.94
N PHE A 67 -15.02 -10.14 -16.32
CA PHE A 67 -16.45 -10.06 -16.65
C PHE A 67 -16.66 -9.59 -18.10
N ALA A 68 -15.94 -8.56 -18.54
CA ALA A 68 -16.08 -8.01 -19.89
C ALA A 68 -15.56 -8.96 -20.99
N GLN A 69 -14.51 -9.74 -20.72
CA GLN A 69 -13.98 -10.71 -21.69
C GLN A 69 -14.83 -11.97 -21.82
N LYS A 70 -15.63 -12.27 -20.80
CA LYS A 70 -16.47 -13.49 -20.75
C LYS A 70 -17.85 -13.28 -21.37
N LEU A 71 -18.19 -12.02 -21.70
CA LEU A 71 -19.37 -11.63 -22.46
C LEU A 71 -19.08 -11.73 -23.97
#